data_AF-A0A2K2TGM0-F1
#
_entry.id   AF-A0A2K2TGM0-F1
#
_cell.length_a   1.000
_cell.length_b   1.000
_cell.length_c   1.000
_cell.angle_alpha   90.00
_cell.angle_beta   90.00
_cell.angle_gamma   90.00
#
_symmetry.space_group_name_H-M   'P 1'
#
loop_
_entity.id
_entity.type
_entity.pdbx_description
1 polymer ?
#
loop_
_entity_poly.entity_id
_entity_poly.type
_entity_poly.pdbx_seq_one_letter_code
_entity_poly.pdbx_strand_id
1 'polypeptide(L)'
;MDLEKAPLDQVMQDLGADAKTGLSAARLQKYGANALEEKEESFTHKLVHAFMGPIEYMIEAAAIISAIIGHWDDFIIIMLLLIFNVTIDLWQSQKASSALVALKKGIAPQANALRDGKYQTIDAATLVPGDIIKIRLRLTPGYTKNGLEACFFQPVFD
;
A
#
# COMPACT_ATOMS: atom_id res chain seq x y z
N MET A 1 -4.82 -26.04 -8.63
CA MET A 1 -5.91 -26.63 -7.83
C MET A 1 -6.68 -25.50 -7.21
N ASP A 2 -7.98 -25.41 -7.44
CA ASP A 2 -8.85 -24.42 -6.78
C ASP A 2 -9.01 -24.82 -5.31
N LEU A 3 -8.24 -24.17 -4.44
CA LEU A 3 -8.22 -24.44 -3.00
C LEU A 3 -9.54 -24.05 -2.30
N GLU A 4 -10.45 -23.37 -3.01
CA GLU A 4 -11.71 -22.86 -2.50
C GLU A 4 -12.78 -23.97 -2.32
N LYS A 5 -12.67 -25.09 -3.04
CA LYS A 5 -13.68 -26.18 -3.04
C LYS A 5 -13.17 -27.53 -2.54
N ALA A 6 -11.89 -27.61 -2.19
CA ALA A 6 -11.28 -28.85 -1.75
C ALA A 6 -11.64 -29.14 -0.26
N PRO A 7 -11.84 -30.41 0.12
CA PRO A 7 -12.04 -30.78 1.51
C PRO A 7 -10.82 -30.40 2.37
N LEU A 8 -11.07 -29.92 3.59
CA LEU A 8 -10.06 -29.35 4.49
C LEU A 8 -8.85 -30.27 4.69
N ASP A 9 -9.08 -31.58 4.73
CA ASP A 9 -8.05 -32.59 4.91
C ASP A 9 -7.06 -32.66 3.73
N GLN A 10 -7.55 -32.52 2.49
CA GLN A 10 -6.69 -32.46 1.29
C GLN A 10 -5.90 -31.16 1.22
N VAL A 11 -6.51 -30.04 1.60
CA VAL A 11 -5.83 -28.74 1.64
C VAL A 11 -4.70 -28.74 2.67
N MET A 12 -4.92 -29.34 3.85
CA MET A 12 -3.88 -29.47 4.87
C MET A 12 -2.75 -30.39 4.44
N GLN A 13 -3.06 -31.47 3.71
CA GLN A 13 -2.06 -32.41 3.20
C GLN A 13 -1.23 -31.82 2.06
N ASP A 14 -1.85 -31.12 1.11
CA ASP A 14 -1.18 -30.43 0.00
C ASP A 14 -0.34 -29.24 0.49
N LEU A 15 -0.85 -28.49 1.46
CA LEU A 15 -0.10 -27.42 2.11
C LEU A 15 0.87 -27.95 3.16
N GLY A 16 0.91 -29.24 3.46
CA GLY A 16 1.78 -29.84 4.48
C GLY A 16 1.72 -29.09 5.81
N ALA A 17 0.52 -28.69 6.21
CA ALA A 17 0.24 -27.97 7.45
C ALA A 17 -0.43 -28.93 8.42
N ASP A 18 0.06 -28.98 9.65
CA ASP A 18 -0.45 -29.89 10.66
C ASP A 18 -1.50 -29.19 11.52
N ALA A 19 -2.69 -29.77 11.64
CA ALA A 19 -3.83 -29.16 12.33
C ALA A 19 -3.57 -28.90 13.83
N LYS A 20 -2.57 -29.57 14.43
CA LYS A 20 -2.25 -29.48 15.86
C LYS A 20 -1.00 -28.66 16.18
N THR A 21 0.02 -28.70 15.33
CA THR A 21 1.31 -28.03 15.59
C THR A 21 1.51 -26.77 14.74
N GLY A 22 0.70 -26.55 13.71
CA GLY A 22 0.85 -25.42 12.80
C GLY A 22 2.00 -25.63 11.80
N LEU A 23 2.55 -24.54 11.28
CA LEU A 23 3.64 -24.57 10.28
C LEU A 23 5.00 -24.32 10.94
N SER A 24 6.03 -25.07 10.53
CA SER A 24 7.41 -24.82 10.99
C SER A 24 8.02 -23.58 10.30
N ALA A 25 8.86 -22.83 11.02
CA ALA A 25 9.50 -21.60 10.56
C ALA A 25 10.35 -21.74 9.27
N ALA A 26 10.71 -22.96 8.86
CA ALA A 26 11.54 -23.25 7.69
C ALA A 26 10.93 -22.83 6.35
N ARG A 27 9.60 -22.61 6.29
CA ARG A 27 8.90 -22.29 5.04
C ARG A 27 8.98 -20.82 4.61
N LEU A 28 9.28 -19.91 5.54
CA LEU A 28 9.54 -18.49 5.26
C LEU A 28 10.69 -18.29 4.26
N GLN A 29 11.71 -19.16 4.31
CA GLN A 29 12.83 -19.13 3.36
C GLN A 29 12.45 -19.59 1.94
N LYS A 30 11.39 -20.40 1.79
CA LYS A 30 10.97 -20.95 0.50
C LYS A 30 10.02 -20.02 -0.26
N TYR A 31 9.11 -19.35 0.45
CA TYR A 31 8.08 -18.51 -0.16
C TYR A 31 8.40 -17.01 -0.10
N GLY A 32 9.38 -16.61 0.73
CA GLY A 32 9.70 -15.20 0.94
C GLY A 32 8.69 -14.51 1.85
N ALA A 33 8.99 -13.26 2.22
CA ALA A 33 8.09 -12.43 2.99
C ALA A 33 6.86 -12.05 2.16
N ASN A 34 5.67 -12.12 2.76
CA ASN A 34 4.42 -11.58 2.22
C ASN A 34 4.37 -10.05 2.34
N ALA A 35 5.44 -9.38 1.92
CA ALA A 35 5.53 -7.93 1.86
C ALA A 35 5.23 -7.50 0.42
N LEU A 36 4.27 -6.60 0.25
CA LEU A 36 4.08 -5.92 -1.03
C LEU A 36 5.32 -5.07 -1.31
N GLU A 37 6.02 -5.36 -2.41
CA GLU A 37 7.18 -4.60 -2.86
C GLU A 37 6.80 -3.12 -3.01
N GLU A 38 7.29 -2.30 -2.09
CA GLU A 38 7.12 -0.86 -2.14
C GLU A 38 8.15 -0.34 -3.13
N LYS A 39 7.75 -0.17 -4.40
CA LYS A 39 8.58 0.51 -5.39
C LYS A 39 8.77 1.94 -4.95
N GLU A 40 9.93 2.24 -4.38
CA GLU A 40 10.38 3.62 -4.24
C GLU A 40 10.58 4.18 -5.64
N GLU A 41 9.67 5.06 -6.06
CA GLU A 41 9.87 5.79 -7.31
C GLU A 41 11.16 6.62 -7.22
N SER A 42 12.07 6.37 -8.15
CA SER A 42 13.32 7.12 -8.28
C SER A 42 13.06 8.63 -8.36
N PHE A 43 13.97 9.42 -7.79
CA PHE A 43 13.88 10.89 -7.76
C PHE A 43 13.70 11.49 -9.18
N THR A 44 14.34 10.89 -10.19
CA THR A 44 14.22 11.29 -11.60
C THR A 44 12.82 11.04 -12.17
N HIS A 45 12.17 9.94 -11.80
CA HIS A 45 10.80 9.65 -12.23
C HIS A 45 9.81 10.66 -11.65
N LYS A 46 9.96 10.99 -10.37
CA LYS A 46 9.16 12.02 -9.69
C LYS A 46 9.34 13.39 -10.34
N LEU A 47 10.58 13.73 -10.72
CA LEU A 47 10.87 14.98 -11.40
C LEU A 47 10.13 15.07 -12.74
N VAL A 48 10.24 14.05 -13.59
CA VAL A 48 9.56 14.02 -14.91
C VAL A 48 8.05 14.08 -14.74
N HIS A 49 7.50 13.33 -13.78
CA HIS A 49 6.06 13.35 -13.52
C HIS A 49 5.57 14.72 -13.02
N ALA A 50 6.39 15.47 -12.27
CA ALA A 50 6.05 16.82 -11.85
C ALA A 50 5.88 17.79 -13.03
N PHE A 51 6.51 17.55 -14.18
CA PHE A 51 6.29 18.34 -15.40
C PHE A 51 5.10 17.85 -16.25
N MET A 52 4.54 16.67 -15.97
CA MET A 52 3.48 16.05 -16.78
C MET A 52 2.06 16.36 -16.31
N GLY A 53 1.89 17.37 -15.46
CA GLY A 53 0.57 17.77 -14.99
C GLY A 53 -0.14 18.73 -15.95
N PRO A 54 -1.48 18.71 -15.99
CA PRO A 54 -2.27 19.52 -16.92
C PRO A 54 -2.12 21.04 -16.71
N ILE A 55 -1.79 21.47 -15.48
CA ILE A 55 -1.57 22.88 -15.15
C ILE A 55 -0.18 23.31 -15.61
N GLU A 56 0.82 22.45 -15.41
CA GLU A 56 2.20 22.67 -15.79
C GLU A 56 2.33 22.80 -17.31
N TYR A 57 1.63 21.96 -18.06
CA TYR A 57 1.53 22.08 -19.52
C TYR A 57 0.98 23.43 -19.97
N MET A 58 -0.01 24.00 -19.26
CA MET A 58 -0.52 25.33 -19.61
C MET A 58 0.54 26.43 -19.40
N ILE A 59 1.31 26.34 -18.33
CA ILE A 59 2.34 27.34 -17.99
C ILE A 59 3.55 27.20 -18.93
N GLU A 60 3.94 25.98 -19.27
CA GLU A 60 5.01 25.70 -20.24
C GLU A 60 4.63 26.22 -21.63
N ALA A 61 3.37 26.03 -22.05
CA ALA A 61 2.87 26.61 -23.30
C ALA A 61 2.93 28.15 -23.28
N ALA A 62 2.58 28.79 -22.17
CA ALA A 62 2.69 30.24 -22.01
C ALA A 62 4.15 30.73 -22.08
N ALA A 63 5.08 29.99 -21.48
CA ALA A 63 6.52 30.28 -21.56
C ALA A 63 7.04 30.22 -23.00
N ILE A 64 6.66 29.18 -23.75
CA ILE A 64 7.04 29.00 -25.16
C ILE A 64 6.48 30.15 -26.02
N ILE A 65 5.21 30.50 -25.84
CA ILE A 65 4.58 31.61 -26.57
C ILE A 65 5.32 32.93 -26.28
N SER A 66 5.61 33.22 -25.02
CA SER A 66 6.34 34.43 -24.60
C SER A 66 7.76 34.50 -25.21
N ALA A 67 8.48 33.37 -25.26
CA ALA A 67 9.78 33.27 -25.89
C ALA A 67 9.75 33.54 -27.40
N ILE A 68 8.72 33.03 -28.10
CA ILE A 68 8.55 33.26 -29.55
C ILE A 68 8.26 34.73 -29.85
N ILE A 69 7.47 35.41 -29.00
CA ILE A 69 7.15 36.83 -29.14
C ILE A 69 8.38 37.71 -28.79
N GLY A 70 9.37 37.17 -28.09
CA GLY A 70 10.60 37.87 -27.72
C GLY A 70 10.49 38.68 -26.42
N HIS A 71 9.48 38.39 -25.60
CA HIS A 71 9.28 39.03 -24.30
C HIS A 71 10.15 38.34 -23.23
N TRP A 72 11.43 38.72 -23.17
CA TRP A 72 12.39 38.09 -22.26
C TRP A 72 12.04 38.31 -20.77
N ASP A 73 11.46 39.46 -20.42
CA ASP A 73 11.06 39.77 -19.05
C ASP A 73 9.96 38.82 -18.56
N ASP A 74 8.93 38.61 -19.38
CA ASP A 74 7.82 37.69 -19.08
C ASP A 74 8.30 36.24 -19.03
N PHE A 75 9.16 35.84 -19.98
CA PHE A 75 9.74 34.49 -20.02
C PHE A 75 10.50 34.14 -18.74
N ILE A 76 11.33 35.06 -18.22
CA ILE A 76 12.08 34.83 -16.98
C ILE A 76 11.15 34.65 -15.79
N ILE A 77 10.08 35.45 -15.69
CA ILE A 77 9.09 35.35 -14.62
C ILE A 77 8.39 33.98 -14.67
N ILE A 78 7.95 33.55 -15.86
CA ILE A 78 7.27 32.25 -16.03
C ILE A 78 8.22 31.09 -15.72
N MET A 79 9.48 31.18 -16.14
CA MET A 79 10.49 30.15 -15.85
C MET A 79 10.74 30.01 -14.34
N LEU A 80 10.87 31.13 -13.62
CA LEU A 80 11.01 31.13 -12.17
C LEU A 80 9.80 30.48 -11.49
N LEU A 81 8.59 30.76 -11.97
CA LEU A 81 7.36 30.18 -11.44
C LEU A 81 7.32 28.66 -11.65
N LEU A 82 7.74 28.16 -12.83
CA LEU A 82 7.82 26.72 -13.11
C LEU A 82 8.80 26.01 -12.15
N ILE A 83 10.00 26.56 -11.96
CA ILE A 83 11.00 26.00 -11.04
C ILE A 83 10.46 25.97 -9.61
N PHE A 84 9.76 27.02 -9.20
CA PHE A 84 9.17 27.12 -7.86
C PHE A 84 8.07 26.08 -7.64
N ASN A 85 7.16 25.90 -8.60
CA ASN A 85 6.11 24.89 -8.53
C ASN A 85 6.68 23.47 -8.37
N VAL A 86 7.65 23.09 -9.22
CA VAL A 86 8.30 21.78 -9.12
C VAL A 86 9.00 21.59 -7.78
N THR A 87 9.64 22.63 -7.24
CA THR A 87 10.29 22.57 -5.93
C THR A 87 9.29 22.28 -4.81
N ILE A 88 8.15 22.99 -4.82
CA ILE A 88 7.08 22.78 -3.85
C ILE A 88 6.53 21.36 -3.96
N ASP A 89 6.25 20.88 -5.17
CA ASP A 89 5.69 19.55 -5.40
C ASP A 89 6.63 18.45 -4.90
N LEU A 90 7.93 18.57 -5.16
CA LEU A 90 8.92 17.64 -4.66
C LEU A 90 8.93 17.64 -3.12
N TRP A 91 8.90 18.79 -2.46
CA TRP A 91 8.85 18.87 -1.00
C TRP A 91 7.56 18.29 -0.41
N GLN A 92 6.42 18.55 -1.05
CA GLN A 92 5.14 17.98 -0.62
C GLN A 92 5.11 16.47 -0.81
N SER A 93 5.60 15.96 -1.93
CA SER A 93 5.62 14.51 -2.22
C SER A 93 6.46 13.72 -1.21
N GLN A 94 7.60 14.26 -0.77
CA GLN A 94 8.43 13.64 0.27
C GLN A 94 7.70 13.60 1.62
N LYS A 95 7.01 14.70 1.97
CA LYS A 95 6.25 14.80 3.22
C LYS A 95 5.04 13.86 3.23
N ALA A 96 4.33 13.77 2.12
CA ALA A 96 3.19 12.87 1.94
C ALA A 96 3.63 11.39 2.02
N SER A 97 4.71 11.02 1.34
CA SER A 97 5.28 9.68 1.42
C SER A 97 5.70 9.31 2.85
N SER A 98 6.35 10.23 3.56
CA SER A 98 6.74 10.02 4.96
C SER A 98 5.54 9.81 5.89
N ALA A 99 4.47 10.57 5.69
CA ALA A 99 3.23 10.41 6.46
C ALA A 99 2.54 9.07 6.17
N LEU A 100 2.54 8.63 4.90
CA LEU A 100 2.02 7.32 4.51
C LEU A 100 2.85 6.18 5.12
N VAL A 101 4.18 6.28 5.12
CA VAL A 101 5.05 5.28 5.75
C VAL A 101 4.80 5.21 7.26
N ALA A 102 4.65 6.35 7.93
CA ALA A 102 4.33 6.40 9.36
C ALA A 102 2.94 5.79 9.66
N LEU A 103 1.95 6.10 8.83
CA LEU A 103 0.61 5.53 8.94
C LEU A 103 0.63 4.02 8.70
N LYS A 104 1.33 3.56 7.66
CA LYS A 104 1.48 2.14 7.32
C LYS A 104 2.21 1.37 8.42
N LYS A 105 3.22 1.96 9.07
CA LYS A 105 3.87 1.37 10.26
C LYS A 105 2.92 1.25 11.45
N GLY A 106 2.03 2.23 11.64
CA GLY A 106 1.00 2.19 12.68
C GLY A 106 -0.13 1.20 12.41
N ILE A 107 -0.39 0.87 11.14
CA ILE A 107 -1.43 -0.05 10.67
C ILE A 107 -0.81 -1.37 10.16
N ALA A 108 0.46 -1.66 10.48
CA ALA A 108 1.08 -2.90 10.07
C ALA A 108 0.19 -4.06 10.58
N PRO A 109 -0.48 -4.80 9.67
CA PRO A 109 -1.46 -5.77 10.11
C PRO A 109 -0.71 -6.86 10.87
N GLN A 110 -1.05 -7.03 12.14
CA GLN A 110 -0.55 -8.16 12.91
C GLN A 110 -1.58 -9.28 12.81
N ALA A 111 -1.08 -10.50 12.71
CA ALA A 111 -1.92 -11.68 12.61
C ALA A 111 -1.54 -12.67 13.71
N ASN A 112 -2.55 -13.18 14.40
CA ASN A 112 -2.37 -14.29 15.33
C ASN A 112 -2.33 -15.61 14.54
N ALA A 113 -1.14 -16.16 14.35
CA ALA A 113 -0.91 -17.43 13.66
C ALA A 113 -0.49 -18.54 14.63
N LEU A 114 -0.87 -19.78 14.34
CA LEU A 114 -0.46 -20.97 15.10
C LEU A 114 0.91 -21.46 14.59
N ARG A 115 1.95 -21.32 15.41
CA ARG A 115 3.30 -21.86 15.17
C ARG A 115 3.79 -22.64 16.38
N ASP A 116 4.38 -23.81 16.13
CA ASP A 116 4.89 -24.72 17.17
C ASP A 116 3.84 -25.05 18.26
N GLY A 117 2.58 -25.19 17.85
CA GLY A 117 1.45 -25.51 18.74
C GLY A 117 0.99 -24.37 19.66
N LYS A 118 1.52 -23.14 19.49
CA LYS A 118 1.08 -21.95 20.23
C LYS A 118 0.67 -20.83 19.29
N TYR A 119 -0.39 -20.11 19.64
CA TYR A 119 -0.75 -18.89 18.94
C TYR A 119 0.23 -17.78 19.30
N GLN A 120 0.82 -17.17 18.29
CA GLN A 120 1.78 -16.09 18.42
C GLN A 120 1.35 -14.95 17.50
N THR A 121 1.43 -13.71 17.99
CA THR A 121 1.23 -12.51 17.17
C THR A 121 2.45 -12.32 16.29
N ILE A 122 2.26 -12.43 14.97
CA ILE A 122 3.32 -12.24 13.97
C ILE A 122 2.92 -11.12 13.01
N ASP A 123 3.92 -10.45 12.44
CA ASP A 123 3.70 -9.46 11.38
C ASP A 123 3.09 -10.17 10.16
N ALA A 124 2.01 -9.62 9.59
CA ALA A 124 1.38 -10.17 8.38
C ALA A 124 2.35 -10.23 7.20
N ALA A 125 3.41 -9.42 7.18
CA ALA A 125 4.48 -9.52 6.20
C ALA A 125 5.26 -10.85 6.28
N THR A 126 5.12 -11.61 7.37
CA THR A 126 5.80 -12.89 7.59
C THR A 126 4.88 -14.11 7.51
N LEU A 127 3.61 -13.91 7.13
CA LEU A 127 2.65 -14.98 6.89
C LEU A 127 3.04 -15.77 5.65
N VAL A 128 2.91 -17.10 5.73
CA VAL A 128 3.21 -18.01 4.63
C VAL A 128 1.96 -18.84 4.29
N PRO A 129 1.74 -19.21 3.01
CA PRO A 129 0.67 -20.14 2.66
C PRO A 129 0.74 -21.44 3.48
N GLY A 130 -0.34 -21.75 4.22
CA GLY A 130 -0.42 -22.88 5.15
C GLY A 130 -0.43 -22.49 6.64
N ASP A 131 -0.22 -21.22 6.99
CA ASP A 131 -0.38 -20.74 8.37
C ASP A 131 -1.87 -20.76 8.79
N ILE A 132 -2.15 -21.28 9.99
CA ILE A 132 -3.49 -21.28 10.59
C ILE A 132 -3.64 -19.98 11.39
N ILE A 133 -4.46 -19.06 10.88
CA ILE A 133 -4.73 -17.77 11.53
C ILE A 133 -6.07 -17.75 12.26
N LYS A 134 -6.11 -17.06 13.40
CA LYS A 134 -7.36 -16.84 14.13
C LYS A 134 -7.91 -15.45 13.80
N ILE A 135 -9.00 -15.41 13.05
CA ILE A 135 -9.70 -14.15 12.72
C ILE A 135 -10.75 -13.88 13.79
N ARG A 136 -10.73 -12.70 14.40
CA ARG A 136 -11.85 -12.22 15.22
C ARG A 136 -12.79 -11.38 14.36
N LEU A 137 -14.05 -11.79 14.33
CA LEU A 137 -15.13 -11.02 13.73
C LEU A 137 -15.61 -9.99 14.75
N ARG A 138 -15.45 -8.70 14.42
CA ARG A 138 -16.05 -7.61 15.20
C ARG A 138 -17.29 -7.12 14.46
N LEU A 139 -18.45 -7.27 15.09
CA LEU A 139 -19.71 -6.71 14.58
C LEU A 139 -19.80 -5.26 15.04
N THR A 140 -19.60 -4.32 14.12
CA THR A 140 -19.90 -2.90 14.34
C THR A 140 -21.31 -2.60 13.85
N PRO A 141 -22.20 -2.06 14.70
CA PRO A 141 -23.53 -1.65 14.26
C PRO A 141 -23.40 -0.49 13.27
N GLY A 142 -23.81 -0.72 12.02
CA GLY A 142 -23.83 0.30 10.97
C GLY A 142 -25.20 0.95 10.86
N TYR A 143 -25.27 2.28 11.01
CA TYR A 143 -26.49 3.04 10.76
C TYR A 143 -26.57 3.40 9.28
N THR A 144 -27.56 2.84 8.57
CA THR A 144 -27.91 3.25 7.20
C THR A 144 -28.92 4.39 7.26
N LYS A 145 -28.86 5.34 6.30
CA LYS A 145 -29.76 6.52 6.26
C LYS A 145 -31.26 6.17 6.19
N ASN A 146 -31.64 4.91 5.98
CA ASN A 146 -33.02 4.45 5.82
C ASN A 146 -33.46 3.41 6.88
N GLY A 147 -32.76 3.30 8.02
CA GLY A 147 -33.29 2.58 9.18
C GLY A 147 -33.45 1.06 9.00
N LEU A 148 -32.56 0.41 8.25
CA LEU A 148 -32.45 -1.06 8.24
C LEU A 148 -30.98 -1.48 8.40
N GLU A 149 -30.75 -2.37 9.35
CA GLU A 149 -29.46 -2.78 9.90
C GLU A 149 -28.64 -3.57 8.88
N ALA A 150 -27.55 -2.97 8.41
CA ALA A 150 -26.47 -3.70 7.76
C ALA A 150 -25.30 -3.79 8.76
N CYS A 151 -25.11 -4.96 9.35
CA CYS A 151 -23.87 -5.25 10.07
C CYS A 151 -22.73 -5.33 9.05
N PHE A 152 -21.83 -4.35 9.09
CA PHE A 152 -20.67 -4.36 8.22
C PHE A 152 -19.60 -5.28 8.83
N PHE A 153 -19.21 -6.32 8.08
CA PHE A 153 -18.14 -7.22 8.48
C PHE A 153 -16.79 -6.58 8.20
N GLN A 154 -16.16 -6.02 9.22
CA GLN A 154 -14.74 -5.63 9.15
C GLN A 154 -13.89 -6.74 9.77
N PRO A 155 -13.03 -7.43 9.00
CA PRO A 155 -12.02 -8.30 9.58
C PRO A 155 -11.04 -7.44 10.38
N VAL A 156 -10.95 -7.71 11.68
CA VAL A 156 -9.98 -7.05 12.57
C VAL A 156 -8.78 -8.00 12.69
N PHE A 157 -7.66 -7.57 12.13
CA PHE A 157 -6.36 -8.19 12.31
C PHE A 157 -5.70 -7.52 13.52
N ASP A 158 -5.72 -8.20 14.67
CA ASP A 158 -5.10 -7.80 15.96
C ASP A 158 -3.66 -8.31 16.03
#